data_AF-A0A5C5GF73-F1
#
_entry.id   AF-A0A5C5GF73-F1
#
_cell.length_a   1.000
_cell.length_b   1.000
_cell.length_c   1.000
_cell.angle_alpha   90.00
_cell.angle_beta   90.00
_cell.angle_gamma   90.00
#
_symmetry.space_group_name_H-M   'P 1'
#
loop_
_entity.id
_entity.type
_entity.pdbx_description
1 polymer ?
#
loop_
_entity_poly.entity_id
_entity_poly.type
_entity_poly.pdbx_seq_one_letter_code
_entity_poly.pdbx_strand_id
1 'polypeptide(L)'
;MTRFLPLAALAFLASCNTGPELVPLGVSGGASRTDTIYRTEFVGRFSPSPICQGQELQIEFAPESVYLGETGCNIAGTRRISNGVALELVGCRAEGAAQADRTLSVTRAGSGALQVSGGGVDSTVQPCLD
;
A
#
# COMPACT_ATOMS: atom_id res chain seq x y z
N MET A 1 17.56 56.88 -27.15
CA MET A 1 17.10 55.91 -26.14
C MET A 1 16.65 54.67 -26.89
N THR A 2 17.51 53.66 -26.96
CA THR A 2 17.41 52.54 -27.91
C THR A 2 17.12 51.26 -27.13
N ARG A 3 15.97 50.64 -27.47
CA ARG A 3 15.47 49.26 -27.29
C ARG A 3 16.33 48.25 -26.51
N PHE A 4 15.71 47.42 -25.67
CA PHE A 4 15.52 45.97 -25.88
C PHE A 4 14.57 45.36 -24.82
N LEU A 5 13.82 44.35 -25.25
CA LEU A 5 12.68 43.68 -24.61
C LEU A 5 13.13 42.37 -23.90
N PRO A 6 12.21 41.54 -23.39
CA PRO A 6 12.00 41.15 -21.99
C PRO A 6 12.88 39.98 -21.50
N LEU A 7 13.19 39.93 -20.20
CA LEU A 7 13.70 38.72 -19.55
C LEU A 7 12.53 37.89 -19.04
N ALA A 8 12.25 36.82 -19.77
CA ALA A 8 11.53 35.67 -19.31
C ALA A 8 12.33 34.95 -18.21
N ALA A 9 11.67 34.62 -17.11
CA ALA A 9 12.04 33.49 -16.27
C ALA A 9 10.81 33.07 -15.45
N LEU A 10 9.95 32.29 -16.10
CA LEU A 10 8.95 31.44 -15.45
C LEU A 10 9.67 30.45 -14.53
N ALA A 11 9.74 30.76 -13.24
CA ALA A 11 10.13 29.80 -12.23
C ALA A 11 8.93 28.91 -11.89
N PHE A 12 8.60 27.97 -12.78
CA PHE A 12 7.85 26.77 -12.40
C PHE A 12 8.80 25.87 -11.60
N LEU A 13 8.94 26.15 -10.32
CA LEU A 13 9.54 25.21 -9.39
C LEU A 13 8.52 24.13 -9.11
N ALA A 14 8.84 22.97 -9.68
CA ALA A 14 8.27 21.66 -9.41
C ALA A 14 7.64 21.57 -8.02
N SER A 15 6.33 21.33 -8.00
CA SER A 15 5.66 20.66 -6.91
C SER A 15 6.37 19.32 -6.71
N CYS A 16 7.33 19.28 -5.77
CA CYS A 16 7.67 18.05 -5.09
C CYS A 16 6.39 17.56 -4.43
N ASN A 17 5.62 16.74 -5.14
CA ASN A 17 4.73 15.78 -4.50
C ASN A 17 5.67 14.84 -3.75
N THR A 18 5.99 15.22 -2.51
CA THR A 18 6.42 14.29 -1.50
C THR A 18 5.32 13.23 -1.47
N GLY A 19 5.62 12.08 -2.08
CA GLY A 19 4.87 10.86 -1.80
C GLY A 19 4.76 10.70 -0.28
N PRO A 20 3.75 9.97 0.21
CA PRO A 20 3.46 9.90 1.64
C PRO A 20 4.75 9.65 2.41
N GLU A 21 5.12 10.62 3.25
CA GLU A 21 6.28 10.51 4.13
C GLU A 21 6.02 9.31 5.03
N LEU A 22 6.67 8.19 4.68
CA LEU A 22 6.62 6.96 5.47
C LEU A 22 7.28 7.30 6.78
N VAL A 23 6.48 7.54 7.82
CA VAL A 23 7.00 7.71 9.17
C VAL A 23 7.66 6.39 9.56
N PRO A 24 9.00 6.31 9.71
CA PRO A 24 9.64 5.10 10.18
C PRO A 24 9.46 5.05 11.69
N LEU A 25 8.28 4.64 12.13
CA LEU A 25 8.11 4.18 13.51
C LEU A 25 8.48 2.71 13.48
N GLY A 26 9.64 2.40 14.04
CA GLY A 26 10.12 1.04 14.20
C GLY A 26 9.08 0.21 14.94
N VAL A 27 8.31 -0.55 14.18
CA VAL A 27 7.47 -1.62 14.70
C VAL A 27 8.14 -2.89 14.28
N SER A 28 8.70 -3.57 15.28
CA SER A 28 9.34 -4.86 15.21
C SER A 28 8.59 -5.76 14.24
N GLY A 29 9.12 -5.93 13.02
CA GLY A 29 8.86 -7.10 12.21
C GLY A 29 9.25 -8.29 13.07
N GLY A 30 8.27 -8.90 13.74
CA GLY A 30 8.52 -10.00 14.63
C GLY A 30 9.23 -11.09 13.85
N ALA A 31 10.19 -11.77 14.47
CA ALA A 31 10.73 -13.01 13.93
C ALA A 31 9.72 -14.17 14.10
N SER A 32 8.42 -13.86 14.13
CA SER A 32 7.39 -14.87 14.35
C SER A 32 7.20 -15.67 13.06
N ARG A 33 6.79 -16.93 13.23
CA ARG A 33 6.44 -17.79 12.10
C ARG A 33 5.36 -17.14 11.22
N THR A 34 4.45 -16.37 11.80
CA THR A 34 3.37 -15.68 11.08
C THR A 34 3.93 -14.56 10.21
N ASP A 35 4.89 -13.78 10.71
CA ASP A 35 5.55 -12.72 9.95
C ASP A 35 6.34 -13.30 8.77
N THR A 36 7.00 -14.44 8.99
CA THR A 36 7.67 -15.17 7.89
C THR A 36 6.67 -15.58 6.83
N ILE A 37 5.54 -16.19 7.21
CA ILE A 37 4.48 -16.59 6.28
C ILE A 37 3.93 -15.41 5.50
N TYR A 38 3.64 -14.29 6.18
CA TYR A 38 3.20 -13.08 5.51
C TYR A 38 4.22 -12.65 4.44
N ARG A 39 5.49 -12.53 4.84
CA ARG A 39 6.57 -12.09 3.95
C ARG A 39 6.83 -13.02 2.77
N THR A 40 6.67 -14.33 2.95
CA THR A 40 6.94 -15.31 1.89
C THR A 40 5.75 -15.61 1.00
N GLU A 41 4.51 -15.43 1.48
CA GLU A 41 3.33 -15.97 0.80
C GLU A 41 2.30 -14.92 0.37
N PHE A 42 2.36 -13.71 0.95
CA PHE A 42 1.36 -12.67 0.70
C PHE A 42 1.94 -11.36 0.18
N VAL A 43 3.25 -11.13 0.34
CA VAL A 43 3.93 -9.96 -0.22
C VAL A 43 3.85 -9.99 -1.75
N GLY A 44 3.44 -8.87 -2.32
CA GLY A 44 3.22 -8.74 -3.76
C GLY A 44 2.18 -7.68 -4.11
N ARG A 45 1.91 -7.56 -5.41
CA ARG A 45 0.93 -6.64 -5.98
C ARG A 45 -0.27 -7.40 -6.50
N PHE A 46 -1.46 -6.88 -6.21
CA PHE A 46 -2.71 -7.56 -6.52
C PHE A 46 -3.77 -6.58 -7.04
N SER A 47 -4.68 -7.07 -7.88
CA SER A 47 -5.81 -6.33 -8.46
C SER A 47 -7.11 -7.13 -8.46
N PRO A 48 -8.30 -6.52 -8.24
CA PRO A 48 -9.60 -7.21 -8.23
C PRO A 48 -10.02 -7.90 -9.54
N SER A 49 -9.48 -7.47 -10.68
CA SER A 49 -9.67 -8.06 -12.01
C SER A 49 -8.36 -7.91 -12.77
N PRO A 50 -7.90 -8.87 -13.59
CA PRO A 50 -6.56 -8.79 -14.16
C PRO A 50 -6.45 -7.65 -15.17
N ILE A 51 -6.04 -6.46 -14.72
CA ILE A 51 -5.37 -5.43 -15.51
C ILE A 51 -4.36 -4.72 -14.60
N CYS A 52 -3.08 -5.00 -14.82
CA CYS A 52 -1.97 -4.30 -14.18
C CYS A 52 -1.19 -3.56 -15.27
N GLN A 53 -1.60 -2.32 -15.50
CA GLN A 53 -0.89 -1.14 -16.03
C GLN A 53 -1.99 -0.05 -16.16
N GLY A 54 -2.04 0.90 -15.22
CA GLY A 54 -2.94 2.06 -15.28
C GLY A 54 -4.35 1.93 -14.66
N GLN A 55 -4.56 1.10 -13.61
CA GLN A 55 -5.87 0.97 -12.94
C GLN A 55 -5.90 1.42 -11.47
N GLU A 56 -7.11 1.81 -11.04
CA GLU A 56 -7.45 2.68 -9.90
C GLU A 56 -7.42 2.00 -8.52
N LEU A 57 -7.42 0.66 -8.43
CA LEU A 57 -7.34 -0.03 -7.14
C LEU A 57 -6.30 -1.16 -7.16
N GLN A 58 -5.08 -0.80 -6.80
CA GLN A 58 -3.99 -1.73 -6.54
C GLN A 58 -3.88 -1.99 -5.04
N ILE A 59 -3.79 -3.26 -4.65
CA ILE A 59 -3.38 -3.63 -3.29
C ILE A 59 -1.92 -4.06 -3.36
N GLU A 60 -1.06 -3.37 -2.64
CA GLU A 60 0.34 -3.76 -2.48
C GLU A 60 0.60 -4.19 -1.04
N PHE A 61 0.98 -5.45 -0.86
CA PHE A 61 1.46 -5.97 0.41
C PHE A 61 2.99 -5.90 0.41
N ALA A 62 3.55 -4.99 1.19
CA ALA A 62 4.98 -4.86 1.41
C ALA A 62 5.39 -5.53 2.74
N PRO A 63 6.69 -5.80 2.99
CA PRO A 63 7.11 -6.54 4.18
C PRO A 63 6.72 -5.92 5.53
N GLU A 64 6.49 -4.60 5.57
CA GLU A 64 6.22 -3.82 6.80
C GLU A 64 5.05 -2.84 6.63
N SER A 65 4.44 -2.79 5.44
CA SER A 65 3.34 -1.87 5.13
C SER A 65 2.37 -2.48 4.12
N VAL A 66 1.19 -1.89 4.03
CA VAL A 66 0.16 -2.24 3.04
C VAL A 66 -0.34 -0.97 2.39
N TYR A 67 -0.47 -0.98 1.07
CA TYR A 67 -1.10 0.06 0.29
C TYR A 67 -2.42 -0.43 -0.29
N LEU A 68 -3.49 0.32 -0.04
CA LEU A 68 -4.83 0.10 -0.56
C LEU A 68 -5.18 1.29 -1.45
N GLY A 69 -4.94 1.15 -2.77
CA GLY A 69 -4.94 2.29 -3.67
C GLY A 69 -3.90 3.32 -3.21
N GLU A 70 -4.34 4.53 -2.91
CA GLU A 70 -3.49 5.63 -2.44
C GLU A 70 -3.29 5.66 -0.92
N THR A 71 -3.97 4.79 -0.17
CA THR A 71 -3.84 4.73 1.30
C THR A 71 -2.70 3.79 1.69
N GLY A 72 -1.64 4.33 2.27
CA GLY A 72 -0.55 3.54 2.87
C GLY A 72 -0.71 3.39 4.39
N CYS A 73 -0.51 2.20 4.92
CA CYS A 73 -0.52 1.91 6.35
C CYS A 73 0.68 1.05 6.77
N ASN A 74 1.13 1.20 8.02
CA ASN A 74 2.17 0.35 8.61
C ASN A 74 1.56 -0.91 9.24
N ILE A 75 2.30 -2.01 9.24
CA ILE A 75 1.89 -3.25 9.91
C ILE A 75 2.42 -3.25 11.35
N ALA A 76 1.55 -3.04 12.33
CA ALA A 76 1.90 -3.13 13.75
C ALA A 76 2.02 -4.59 14.22
N GLY A 77 1.29 -5.50 13.59
CA GLY A 77 1.30 -6.91 13.96
C GLY A 77 0.67 -7.82 12.90
N THR A 78 1.15 -9.06 12.87
CA THR A 78 0.53 -10.13 12.09
C THR A 78 0.00 -11.23 13.01
N ARG A 79 -1.19 -11.74 12.71
CA ARG A 79 -1.81 -12.83 13.44
C ARG A 79 -2.28 -13.91 12.48
N ARG A 80 -1.96 -15.16 12.79
CA ARG A 80 -2.43 -16.29 11.98
C ARG A 80 -3.94 -16.46 12.12
N ILE A 81 -4.61 -16.66 11.01
CA ILE A 81 -6.02 -17.05 10.92
C ILE A 81 -6.12 -18.33 10.08
N SER A 82 -7.28 -19.00 10.09
CA SER A 82 -7.45 -20.36 9.56
C SER A 82 -6.82 -20.58 8.18
N ASN A 83 -7.09 -19.70 7.22
CA ASN A 83 -6.58 -19.81 5.85
C ASN A 83 -5.77 -18.56 5.42
N GLY A 84 -5.06 -17.92 6.35
CA GLY A 84 -4.31 -16.72 6.04
C GLY A 84 -3.75 -15.96 7.23
N VAL A 85 -3.66 -14.64 7.08
CA VAL A 85 -3.14 -13.73 8.10
C VAL A 85 -4.11 -12.56 8.31
N ALA A 86 -4.20 -12.11 9.56
CA ALA A 86 -4.76 -10.82 9.90
C ALA A 86 -3.62 -9.83 10.14
N LEU A 87 -3.73 -8.64 9.56
CA LEU A 87 -2.76 -7.55 9.65
C LEU A 87 -3.39 -6.42 10.46
N GLU A 88 -2.73 -6.02 11.53
CA GLU A 88 -3.07 -4.82 12.27
C GLU A 88 -2.38 -3.63 11.61
N LEU A 89 -3.17 -2.77 10.97
CA LEU A 89 -2.66 -1.62 10.23
C LEU A 89 -2.82 -0.35 11.03
N VAL A 90 -1.72 0.37 11.20
CA VAL A 90 -1.65 1.61 11.98
C VAL A 90 -0.99 2.73 11.19
N GLY A 91 -1.27 3.98 11.58
CA GLY A 91 -0.67 5.15 10.95
C GLY A 91 -1.08 5.29 9.50
N CYS A 92 -2.31 4.86 9.17
CA CYS A 92 -2.83 4.92 7.81
C CYS A 92 -2.89 6.38 7.30
N ARG A 93 -2.44 6.62 6.07
CA ARG A 93 -2.49 7.93 5.42
C ARG A 93 -2.82 7.83 3.95
N ALA A 94 -3.60 8.78 3.45
CA ALA A 94 -3.88 8.97 2.03
C ALA A 94 -3.71 10.45 1.69
N GLU A 95 -2.92 10.76 0.67
CA GLU A 95 -2.65 12.15 0.23
C GLU A 95 -2.22 13.10 1.40
N GLY A 96 -1.48 12.56 2.37
CA GLY A 96 -1.04 13.29 3.56
C GLY A 96 -2.06 13.42 4.68
N ALA A 97 -3.34 13.10 4.45
CA ALA A 97 -4.38 13.07 5.46
C ALA A 97 -4.35 11.77 6.28
N ALA A 98 -4.55 11.89 7.60
CA ALA A 98 -4.68 10.74 8.47
C ALA A 98 -5.96 9.96 8.16
N GLN A 99 -5.83 8.65 8.06
CA GLN A 99 -6.93 7.71 7.86
C GLN A 99 -7.11 6.87 9.11
N ALA A 100 -8.29 6.27 9.26
CA ALA A 100 -8.52 5.34 10.36
C ALA A 100 -7.62 4.10 10.22
N ASP A 101 -6.96 3.76 11.33
CA ASP A 101 -6.31 2.48 11.55
C ASP A 101 -7.34 1.35 11.36
N ARG A 102 -6.87 0.20 10.88
CA ARG A 102 -7.77 -0.88 10.47
C ARG A 102 -7.12 -2.25 10.56
N THR A 103 -7.94 -3.28 10.68
CA THR A 103 -7.47 -4.66 10.55
C THR A 103 -7.89 -5.20 9.20
N LEU A 104 -6.95 -5.80 8.48
CA LEU A 104 -7.23 -6.58 7.26
C LEU A 104 -7.08 -8.06 7.55
N SER A 105 -7.95 -8.87 6.97
CA SER A 105 -7.81 -10.32 6.88
C SER A 105 -7.51 -10.67 5.44
N VAL A 106 -6.39 -11.35 5.22
CA VAL A 106 -5.91 -11.79 3.92
C VAL A 106 -5.91 -13.31 3.93
N THR A 107 -6.75 -13.92 3.10
CA THR A 107 -6.88 -15.37 3.01
C THR A 107 -6.71 -15.85 1.58
N ARG A 108 -6.27 -17.09 1.38
CA ARG A 108 -6.13 -17.64 0.03
C ARG A 108 -7.47 -18.01 -0.56
N ALA A 109 -7.74 -17.54 -1.79
CA ALA A 109 -8.94 -17.86 -2.55
C ALA A 109 -8.72 -18.91 -3.66
N GLY A 110 -7.46 -19.36 -3.87
CA GLY A 110 -7.10 -20.37 -4.88
C GLY A 110 -6.44 -19.75 -6.12
N SER A 111 -5.70 -20.54 -6.89
CA SER A 111 -5.00 -20.09 -8.12
C SER A 111 -4.08 -18.87 -7.95
N GLY A 112 -3.51 -18.67 -6.75
CA GLY A 112 -2.70 -17.49 -6.40
C GLY A 112 -3.50 -16.27 -5.95
N ALA A 113 -4.83 -16.32 -6.04
CA ALA A 113 -5.73 -15.25 -5.60
C ALA A 113 -5.83 -15.14 -4.09
N LEU A 114 -6.08 -13.91 -3.62
CA LEU A 114 -6.29 -13.57 -2.23
C LEU A 114 -7.70 -12.99 -2.04
N GLN A 115 -8.40 -13.41 -0.99
CA GLN A 115 -9.54 -12.67 -0.45
C GLN A 115 -9.01 -11.70 0.61
N VAL A 116 -9.25 -10.40 0.41
CA VAL A 116 -8.91 -9.33 1.34
C VAL A 116 -10.20 -8.77 1.91
N SER A 117 -10.33 -8.77 3.23
CA SER A 117 -11.53 -8.28 3.92
C SER A 117 -11.19 -7.50 5.19
N GLY A 118 -12.05 -6.58 5.58
CA GLY A 118 -11.87 -5.73 6.76
C GLY A 118 -11.41 -4.31 6.41
N GLY A 119 -11.54 -3.39 7.37
CA GLY A 119 -11.12 -2.00 7.16
C GLY A 119 -11.80 -1.28 6.00
N GLY A 120 -13.05 -1.67 5.67
CA GLY A 120 -13.82 -1.15 4.54
C GLY A 120 -13.55 -1.82 3.20
N VAL A 121 -12.69 -2.84 3.15
CA VAL A 121 -12.41 -3.63 1.94
C VAL A 121 -13.10 -4.99 2.05
N ASP A 122 -13.67 -5.47 0.95
CA ASP A 122 -14.08 -6.87 0.77
C ASP A 122 -13.98 -7.24 -0.71
N SER A 123 -12.83 -7.80 -1.08
CA SER A 123 -12.47 -8.04 -2.49
C SER A 123 -11.64 -9.31 -2.64
N THR A 124 -11.91 -10.06 -3.71
CA THR A 124 -10.97 -11.06 -4.22
C THR A 124 -10.01 -10.38 -5.19
N VAL A 125 -8.71 -10.59 -5.02
CA VAL A 125 -7.66 -9.99 -5.85
C VAL A 125 -6.72 -11.06 -6.41
N GLN A 126 -6.28 -10.85 -7.65
CA GLN A 126 -5.35 -11.71 -8.38
C GLN A 126 -3.96 -11.08 -8.38
N PRO A 127 -2.87 -11.88 -8.38
CA PRO A 127 -1.52 -11.34 -8.48
C PRO A 127 -1.33 -10.63 -9.82
N CYS A 128 -0.68 -9.47 -9.80
CA CYS A 128 -0.18 -8.84 -11.02
C CYS A 128 0.97 -9.69 -11.57
N LEU A 129 0.84 -10.16 -12.80
CA LEU A 129 1.94 -10.77 -13.54
C LEU A 129 2.68 -9.63 -14.25
N ASP A 130 3.94 -9.41 -13.90
CA ASP A 130 4.85 -8.52 -14.65
C ASP A 130 5.26 -9.12 -16.00
#